data_AF-A0A7Z0MF48-F1
#
_entry.id   AF-A0A7Z0MF48-F1
#
_cell.length_a   1.000
_cell.length_b   1.000
_cell.length_c   1.000
_cell.angle_alpha   90.00
_cell.angle_beta   90.00
_cell.angle_gamma   90.00
#
_symmetry.space_group_name_H-M   'P 1'
#
loop_
_entity.id
_entity.type
_entity.pdbx_description
1 polymer ?
#
loop_
_entity_poly.entity_id
_entity_poly.type
_entity_poly.pdbx_seq_one_letter_code
_entity_poly.pdbx_strand_id
1 'polypeptide(L)'
;MTMAEATPKANEALAQADRLMKEKLANAQHFKDEMLDIENSTLIAILLLTFGGVLVSLLLGYLFARSVSRQLGGEPAEVAGIAASIAKGDLSVRIDTEGAAPGSVMANMAAMQASLRRLVGSVLSSSNSIASGASQIAAGNTDLSQRTEEQAANLTQTASAMEELSGTVQSNADVARQAAQRAISASRSAENGGEVVGNVVETMAGITDSSKRIVDIISVIDSIAFQTNILALNAAVEAARAGEQGRGFAVVASEVRSLAQKSAAAAKDIKTLIDDSVHKVEEGSRLVDTAGETMKGIVSEVKQVTDLISEISAATSEQTSGISQVNDAVLQLSDVTQQNAALVEQSAAASASLNEQAQRLVELVRTFKLEAGQSSARNGGPQVITVPPATIEDGQRRAERPAPAGGRGNGAAKPQPAAAAPRGNGTSASAPSGPDAAPARRPAPALGGGRPAAATATAASGKSIYGSSASKEDDWEEF
;
A
#
# COMPACT_ATOMS: atom_id res chain seq x y z
N MET A 1 41.66 31.17 171.60
CA MET A 1 41.33 29.85 172.18
C MET A 1 40.67 29.03 171.09
N THR A 2 41.29 28.02 170.46
CA THR A 2 42.72 27.63 170.36
C THR A 2 42.86 26.71 169.13
N MET A 3 43.89 26.87 168.28
CA MET A 3 44.00 26.09 167.03
C MET A 3 44.55 24.67 167.27
N ALA A 4 43.67 23.65 167.23
CA ALA A 4 44.08 22.24 167.10
C ALA A 4 43.02 21.29 166.49
N GLU A 5 41.72 21.62 166.53
CA GLU A 5 40.63 20.67 166.17
C GLU A 5 40.11 20.77 164.72
N ALA A 6 40.76 21.54 163.84
CA ALA A 6 40.26 21.81 162.48
C ALA A 6 40.64 20.76 161.41
N THR A 7 41.55 19.83 161.72
CA THR A 7 42.17 18.91 160.74
C THR A 7 41.36 17.67 160.32
N PRO A 8 40.57 16.97 161.18
CA PRO A 8 39.93 15.71 160.75
C PRO A 8 38.77 15.93 159.77
N LYS A 9 37.93 16.95 159.98
CA LYS A 9 36.76 17.23 159.11
C LYS A 9 37.15 17.70 157.71
N ALA A 10 38.31 18.35 157.55
CA ALA A 10 38.83 18.73 156.24
C ALA A 10 39.24 17.50 155.40
N ASN A 11 39.88 16.51 156.02
CA ASN A 11 40.26 15.27 155.34
C ASN A 11 39.04 14.40 154.95
N GLU A 12 38.00 14.37 155.78
CA GLU A 12 36.79 13.60 155.48
C GLU A 12 35.98 14.21 154.32
N ALA A 13 35.89 15.54 154.25
CA ALA A 13 35.30 16.26 153.12
C ALA A 13 36.12 16.07 151.82
N LEU A 14 37.47 16.11 151.90
CA LEU A 14 38.35 15.80 150.77
C LEU A 14 38.19 14.35 150.29
N ALA A 15 38.04 13.38 151.19
CA ALA A 15 37.82 11.98 150.84
C ALA A 15 36.45 11.73 150.18
N GLN A 16 35.39 12.42 150.61
CA GLN A 16 34.09 12.39 149.93
C GLN A 16 34.14 13.07 148.56
N ALA A 17 34.83 14.20 148.44
CA ALA A 17 35.03 14.89 147.16
C ALA A 17 35.82 14.03 146.16
N ASP A 18 36.88 13.33 146.61
CA ASP A 18 37.67 12.43 145.76
C ASP A 18 36.90 11.16 145.35
N ARG A 19 36.04 10.62 146.23
CA ARG A 19 35.10 9.55 145.85
C ARG A 19 34.09 10.02 144.81
N LEU A 20 33.44 11.16 145.01
CA LEU A 20 32.49 11.73 144.05
C LEU A 20 33.18 12.10 142.73
N MET A 21 34.42 12.62 142.76
CA MET A 21 35.20 12.83 141.54
C MET A 21 35.47 11.51 140.82
N LYS A 22 35.95 10.46 141.50
CA LYS A 22 36.23 9.15 140.89
C LYS A 22 34.97 8.50 140.32
N GLU A 23 33.85 8.59 141.01
CA GLU A 23 32.56 8.06 140.54
C GLU A 23 32.01 8.87 139.36
N LYS A 24 32.17 10.19 139.35
CA LYS A 24 31.81 11.03 138.20
C LYS A 24 32.76 10.87 137.01
N LEU A 25 34.06 10.64 137.25
CA LEU A 25 35.06 10.31 136.22
C LEU A 25 34.81 8.92 135.62
N ALA A 26 34.50 7.92 136.44
CA ALA A 26 34.15 6.58 135.97
C ALA A 26 32.86 6.59 135.14
N ASN A 27 31.81 7.29 135.61
CA ASN A 27 30.58 7.47 134.82
C ASN A 27 30.82 8.30 133.55
N ALA A 28 31.67 9.32 133.59
CA ALA A 28 32.01 10.11 132.40
C ALA A 28 32.87 9.32 131.38
N GLN A 29 33.71 8.39 131.84
CA GLN A 29 34.42 7.44 130.98
C GLN A 29 33.45 6.44 130.36
N HIS A 30 32.60 5.79 131.17
CA HIS A 30 31.62 4.82 130.68
C HIS A 30 30.63 5.43 129.67
N PHE A 31 30.18 6.67 129.91
CA PHE A 31 29.31 7.40 128.98
C PHE A 31 30.05 7.84 127.71
N LYS A 32 31.37 8.11 127.80
CA LYS A 32 32.20 8.44 126.64
C LYS A 32 32.46 7.20 125.77
N ASP A 33 32.74 6.05 126.38
CA ASP A 33 32.98 4.80 125.66
C ASP A 33 31.69 4.31 124.97
N GLU A 34 30.54 4.43 125.65
CA GLU A 34 29.22 4.13 125.06
C GLU A 34 28.82 5.12 123.95
N MET A 35 29.18 6.41 124.06
CA MET A 35 29.05 7.37 122.96
C MET A 35 29.93 7.01 121.76
N LEU A 36 31.18 6.57 121.98
CA LEU A 36 32.12 6.23 120.91
C LEU A 36 31.65 5.01 120.11
N ASP A 37 31.09 3.98 120.75
CA ASP A 37 30.53 2.82 120.04
C ASP A 37 29.26 3.17 119.23
N ILE A 38 28.41 4.08 119.74
CA ILE A 38 27.25 4.59 119.00
C ILE A 38 27.70 5.45 117.81
N GLU A 39 28.71 6.32 117.98
CA GLU A 39 29.26 7.15 116.91
C GLU A 39 29.92 6.29 115.83
N ASN A 40 30.71 5.29 116.21
CA ASN A 40 31.39 4.41 115.26
C ASN A 40 30.42 3.47 114.52
N SER A 41 29.41 2.92 115.21
CA SER A 41 28.39 2.07 114.56
C SER A 41 27.46 2.85 113.63
N THR A 42 27.09 4.09 113.97
CA THR A 42 26.31 4.97 113.07
C THR A 42 27.14 5.44 111.87
N LEU A 43 28.42 5.78 112.04
CA LEU A 43 29.33 6.08 110.93
C LEU A 43 29.50 4.89 109.98
N ILE A 44 29.70 3.67 110.51
CA ILE A 44 29.80 2.46 109.69
C ILE A 44 28.48 2.21 108.93
N ALA A 45 27.32 2.38 109.57
CA ALA A 45 26.03 2.22 108.91
C ALA A 45 25.81 3.23 107.77
N ILE A 46 26.19 4.50 107.97
CA ILE A 46 26.11 5.56 106.94
C ILE A 46 27.09 5.29 105.80
N LEU A 47 28.32 4.84 106.10
CA LEU A 47 29.32 4.46 105.09
C LEU A 47 28.85 3.26 104.25
N LEU A 48 28.24 2.24 104.87
CA LEU A 48 27.68 1.09 104.14
C LEU A 48 26.47 1.48 103.28
N LEU A 49 25.58 2.35 103.77
CA LEU A 49 24.44 2.85 102.99
C LEU A 49 24.88 3.71 101.80
N THR A 50 25.83 4.62 101.99
CA THR A 50 26.36 5.47 100.91
C THR A 50 27.15 4.66 99.89
N PHE A 51 28.02 3.75 100.32
CA PHE A 51 28.74 2.84 99.43
C PHE A 51 27.79 1.90 98.67
N GLY A 52 26.79 1.34 99.34
CA GLY A 52 25.72 0.55 98.71
C GLY A 52 24.94 1.34 97.67
N GLY A 53 24.57 2.59 97.98
CA GLY A 53 23.90 3.50 97.04
C GLY A 53 24.74 3.82 95.80
N VAL A 54 26.06 4.03 95.97
CA VAL A 54 27.00 4.22 94.86
C VAL A 54 27.11 2.96 94.01
N LEU A 55 27.26 1.78 94.62
CA LEU A 55 27.31 0.50 93.89
C LEU A 55 26.03 0.22 93.11
N VAL A 56 24.85 0.45 93.70
CA VAL A 56 23.55 0.30 93.02
C VAL A 56 23.43 1.31 91.87
N SER A 57 23.89 2.55 92.05
CA SER A 57 23.86 3.57 90.99
C SER A 57 24.79 3.22 89.82
N LEU A 58 26.00 2.72 90.10
CA LEU A 58 26.93 2.25 89.08
C LEU A 58 26.40 1.00 88.36
N LEU A 59 25.79 0.06 89.08
CA LEU A 59 25.18 -1.13 88.50
C LEU A 59 23.97 -0.78 87.60
N LEU A 60 23.08 0.11 88.06
CA LEU A 60 21.96 0.62 87.25
C LEU A 60 22.45 1.39 86.02
N GLY A 61 23.47 2.25 86.18
CA GLY A 61 24.09 2.95 85.06
C GLY A 61 24.70 1.99 84.03
N TYR A 62 25.41 0.95 84.48
CA TYR A 62 25.95 -0.09 83.62
C TYR A 62 24.86 -0.91 82.93
N LEU A 63 23.82 -1.33 83.64
CA LEU A 63 22.68 -2.07 83.08
C LEU A 63 21.89 -1.22 82.08
N PHE A 64 21.71 0.07 82.35
CA PHE A 64 21.06 1.01 81.43
C PHE A 64 21.91 1.22 80.18
N ALA A 65 23.20 1.53 80.31
CA ALA A 65 24.12 1.65 79.19
C ALA A 65 24.18 0.36 78.36
N ARG A 66 24.29 -0.81 79.01
CA ARG A 66 24.28 -2.12 78.34
C ARG A 66 22.94 -2.43 77.66
N SER A 67 21.81 -2.05 78.25
CA SER A 67 20.49 -2.18 77.64
C SER A 67 20.35 -1.28 76.41
N VAL A 68 20.75 -0.01 76.52
CA VAL A 68 20.69 0.98 75.43
C VAL A 68 21.63 0.58 74.30
N SER A 69 22.90 0.23 74.56
CA SER A 69 23.81 -0.28 73.52
C SER A 69 23.30 -1.55 72.86
N ARG A 70 22.64 -2.46 73.61
CA ARG A 70 22.04 -3.68 73.04
C ARG A 70 20.79 -3.40 72.20
N GLN A 71 19.98 -2.40 72.56
CA GLN A 71 18.82 -1.95 71.76
C GLN A 71 19.25 -1.14 70.52
N LEU A 72 20.31 -0.33 70.63
CA LEU A 72 20.94 0.35 69.50
C LEU A 72 21.61 -0.64 68.55
N GLY A 73 22.27 -1.68 69.08
CA GLY A 73 22.97 -2.71 68.31
C GLY A 73 24.42 -2.35 67.95
N GLY A 74 24.97 -1.28 68.52
CA GLY A 74 26.31 -0.75 68.26
C GLY A 74 26.63 0.44 69.17
N GLU A 75 27.74 1.14 68.92
CA GLU A 75 28.03 2.38 69.65
C GLU A 75 27.11 3.53 69.20
N PRO A 76 26.61 4.39 70.10
CA PRO A 76 25.66 5.46 69.73
C PRO A 76 26.18 6.40 68.64
N ALA A 77 27.49 6.67 68.63
CA ALA A 77 28.14 7.51 67.62
C ALA A 77 28.17 6.86 66.22
N GLU A 78 28.36 5.54 66.16
CA GLU A 78 28.36 4.76 64.92
C GLU A 78 26.96 4.72 64.30
N VAL A 79 25.94 4.40 65.11
CA VAL A 79 24.52 4.39 64.68
C VAL A 79 24.10 5.77 64.17
N ALA A 80 24.51 6.85 64.85
CA ALA A 80 24.26 8.22 64.41
C ALA A 80 25.01 8.57 63.11
N GLY A 81 26.26 8.11 62.93
CA GLY A 81 27.03 8.30 61.71
C GLY A 81 26.41 7.58 60.50
N ILE A 82 25.92 6.36 60.70
CA ILE A 82 25.19 5.59 59.69
C ILE A 82 23.85 6.28 59.34
N ALA A 83 23.11 6.76 60.34
CA ALA A 83 21.88 7.52 60.12
C ALA A 83 22.13 8.78 59.28
N ALA A 84 23.17 9.54 59.62
CA ALA A 84 23.60 10.72 58.88
C ALA A 84 24.08 10.39 57.46
N SER A 85 24.66 9.21 57.24
CA SER A 85 25.09 8.74 55.91
C SER A 85 23.88 8.42 55.03
N ILE A 86 22.94 7.62 55.54
CA ILE A 86 21.68 7.29 54.84
C ILE A 86 20.87 8.55 54.54
N ALA A 87 20.74 9.48 55.49
CA ALA A 87 20.02 10.74 55.32
C ALA A 87 20.63 11.66 54.24
N LYS A 88 21.93 11.55 53.98
CA LYS A 88 22.65 12.23 52.89
C LYS A 88 22.59 11.46 51.55
N GLY A 89 21.84 10.37 51.49
CA GLY A 89 21.79 9.47 50.33
C GLY A 89 23.00 8.56 50.19
N ASP A 90 23.93 8.52 51.15
CA ASP A 90 25.09 7.63 51.08
C ASP A 90 24.71 6.21 51.52
N LEU A 91 24.23 5.44 50.54
CA LEU A 91 23.93 4.02 50.66
C LEU A 91 25.16 3.17 50.29
N SER A 92 26.38 3.71 50.24
CA SER A 92 27.59 2.92 49.95
C SER A 92 28.22 2.32 51.22
N VAL A 93 28.05 2.99 52.37
CA VAL A 93 28.58 2.57 53.68
C VAL A 93 28.11 1.16 54.04
N ARG A 94 29.01 0.29 54.49
CA ARG A 94 28.68 -1.05 54.97
C ARG A 94 28.30 -0.98 56.46
N ILE A 95 27.10 -1.43 56.79
CA ILE A 95 26.63 -1.55 58.17
C ILE A 95 27.01 -2.94 58.65
N ASP A 96 27.89 -3.03 59.65
CA ASP A 96 28.16 -4.29 60.32
C ASP A 96 26.99 -4.64 61.25
N THR A 97 26.62 -5.91 61.28
CA THR A 97 25.54 -6.44 62.11
C THR A 97 25.96 -7.71 62.85
N GLU A 98 27.21 -8.17 62.75
CA GLU A 98 27.68 -9.41 63.40
C GLU A 98 27.62 -9.33 64.93
N GLY A 99 27.75 -8.13 65.51
CA GLY A 99 27.55 -7.86 66.94
C GLY A 99 26.16 -7.34 67.34
N ALA A 100 25.27 -7.06 66.39
CA ALA A 100 24.01 -6.37 66.65
C ALA A 100 22.91 -7.33 67.16
N ALA A 101 22.14 -6.92 68.16
CA ALA A 101 21.01 -7.72 68.62
C ALA A 101 19.88 -7.78 67.55
N PRO A 102 19.20 -8.91 67.36
CA PRO A 102 18.03 -8.99 66.48
C PRO A 102 16.96 -7.96 66.88
N GLY A 103 16.45 -7.20 65.91
CA GLY A 103 15.48 -6.11 66.13
C GLY A 103 16.07 -4.81 66.70
N SER A 104 17.39 -4.72 66.88
CA SER A 104 18.08 -3.46 67.24
C SER A 104 17.96 -2.39 66.15
N VAL A 105 18.22 -1.14 66.52
CA VAL A 105 18.21 0.01 65.59
C VAL A 105 19.19 -0.23 64.43
N MET A 106 20.42 -0.67 64.71
CA MET A 106 21.45 -1.03 63.73
C MET A 106 20.95 -2.08 62.71
N ALA A 107 20.33 -3.16 63.19
CA ALA A 107 19.81 -4.22 62.33
C ALA A 107 18.63 -3.74 61.45
N ASN A 108 17.73 -2.94 62.01
CA ASN A 108 16.61 -2.36 61.25
C ASN A 108 17.10 -1.33 60.21
N MET A 109 18.16 -0.56 60.54
CA MET A 109 18.79 0.36 59.60
C MET A 109 19.53 -0.36 58.47
N ALA A 110 20.17 -1.50 58.74
CA ALA A 110 20.72 -2.37 57.69
C ALA A 110 19.64 -2.89 56.74
N ALA A 111 18.50 -3.36 57.27
CA ALA A 111 17.35 -3.79 56.47
C ALA A 111 16.73 -2.65 55.64
N MET A 112 16.63 -1.44 56.22
CA MET A 112 16.18 -0.24 55.54
C MET A 112 17.15 0.17 54.42
N GLN A 113 18.46 0.21 54.69
CA GLN A 113 19.49 0.53 53.70
C GLN A 113 19.48 -0.48 52.54
N ALA A 114 19.39 -1.78 52.82
CA ALA A 114 19.28 -2.82 51.80
C ALA A 114 18.02 -2.67 50.93
N SER A 115 16.90 -2.28 51.54
CA SER A 115 15.64 -2.01 50.82
C SER A 115 15.73 -0.76 49.95
N LEU A 116 16.32 0.34 50.46
CA LEU A 116 16.58 1.55 49.69
C LEU A 116 17.55 1.28 48.53
N ARG A 117 18.65 0.55 48.76
CA ARG A 117 19.59 0.10 47.71
C ARG A 117 18.86 -0.64 46.59
N ARG A 118 17.97 -1.57 46.94
CA ARG A 118 17.17 -2.34 45.97
C ARG A 118 16.23 -1.44 45.18
N LEU A 119 15.49 -0.54 45.83
CA LEU A 119 14.58 0.40 45.16
C LEU A 119 15.32 1.35 44.23
N VAL A 120 16.39 2.00 44.71
CA VAL A 120 17.27 2.89 43.92
C VAL A 120 17.84 2.14 42.71
N GLY A 121 18.34 0.92 42.90
CA GLY A 121 18.84 0.07 41.81
C GLY A 121 17.75 -0.32 40.79
N SER A 122 16.55 -0.67 41.25
CA SER A 122 15.40 -0.95 40.37
C SER A 122 14.97 0.28 39.57
N VAL A 123 14.87 1.46 40.18
CA VAL A 123 14.53 2.70 39.46
C VAL A 123 15.60 3.07 38.45
N LEU A 124 16.89 2.95 38.81
CA LEU A 124 18.00 3.19 37.88
C LEU A 124 17.95 2.23 36.67
N SER A 125 17.73 0.93 36.92
CA SER A 125 17.59 -0.07 35.86
C SER A 125 16.39 0.21 34.96
N SER A 126 15.21 0.49 35.54
CA SER A 126 14.00 0.79 34.78
C SER A 126 14.14 2.08 33.97
N SER A 127 14.78 3.12 34.52
CA SER A 127 15.01 4.38 33.80
C SER A 127 15.95 4.18 32.62
N ASN A 128 17.02 3.41 32.78
CA ASN A 128 17.91 3.04 31.66
C ASN A 128 17.17 2.24 30.58
N SER A 129 16.27 1.31 30.97
CA SER A 129 15.42 0.59 30.01
C SER A 129 14.45 1.51 29.27
N ILE A 130 13.84 2.49 29.95
CA ILE A 130 12.96 3.48 29.31
C ILE A 130 13.75 4.36 28.34
N ALA A 131 14.92 4.87 28.73
CA ALA A 131 15.78 5.67 27.84
C ALA A 131 16.22 4.88 26.59
N SER A 132 16.60 3.61 26.76
CA SER A 132 16.93 2.73 25.63
C SER A 132 15.73 2.47 24.71
N GLY A 133 14.56 2.22 25.27
CA GLY A 133 13.32 2.03 24.50
C GLY A 133 12.90 3.29 23.75
N ALA A 134 12.95 4.45 24.40
CA ALA A 134 12.66 5.75 23.79
C ALA A 134 13.62 6.08 22.64
N SER A 135 14.91 5.77 22.78
CA SER A 135 15.90 5.90 21.70
C SER A 135 15.59 4.98 20.51
N GLN A 136 15.18 3.73 20.77
CA GLN A 136 14.78 2.79 19.72
C GLN A 136 13.49 3.24 19.00
N ILE A 137 12.50 3.78 19.71
CA ILE A 137 11.29 4.35 19.10
C ILE A 137 11.64 5.59 18.28
N ALA A 138 12.51 6.47 18.76
CA ALA A 138 12.97 7.63 18.00
C ALA A 138 13.64 7.23 16.67
N ALA A 139 14.53 6.24 16.68
CA ALA A 139 15.14 5.70 15.47
C ALA A 139 14.11 5.07 14.52
N GLY A 140 13.13 4.34 15.05
CA GLY A 140 12.02 3.77 14.27
C GLY A 140 11.12 4.84 13.66
N ASN A 141 10.91 5.97 14.33
CA ASN A 141 10.17 7.10 13.79
C ASN A 141 10.94 7.81 12.67
N THR A 142 12.28 7.84 12.70
CA THR A 142 13.09 8.35 11.59
C THR A 142 12.93 7.48 10.34
N ASP A 143 12.99 6.15 10.46
CA ASP A 143 12.68 5.21 9.35
C ASP A 143 11.27 5.42 8.82
N LEU A 144 10.29 5.55 9.72
CA LEU A 144 8.89 5.76 9.33
C LEU A 144 8.67 7.14 8.67
N SER A 145 9.38 8.20 9.08
CA SER A 145 9.37 9.51 8.41
C SER A 145 9.85 9.37 6.97
N GLN A 146 11.05 8.82 6.78
CA GLN A 146 11.66 8.64 5.46
C GLN A 146 10.72 7.84 4.54
N ARG A 147 10.16 6.73 5.03
CA ARG A 147 9.23 5.90 4.24
C ARG A 147 7.89 6.59 3.97
N THR A 148 7.43 7.48 4.85
CA THR A 148 6.24 8.30 4.63
C THR A 148 6.48 9.39 3.58
N GLU A 149 7.67 10.00 3.58
CA GLU A 149 8.13 10.97 2.56
C GLU A 149 8.29 10.30 1.19
N GLU A 150 8.94 9.12 1.13
CA GLU A 150 9.04 8.29 -0.07
C GLU A 150 7.65 7.87 -0.58
N GLN A 151 6.73 7.49 0.30
CA GLN A 151 5.36 7.16 -0.06
C GLN A 151 4.60 8.38 -0.62
N ALA A 152 4.77 9.57 -0.04
CA ALA A 152 4.17 10.81 -0.56
C ALA A 152 4.69 11.17 -1.96
N ALA A 153 5.99 11.01 -2.20
CA ALA A 153 6.59 11.20 -3.53
C ALA A 153 6.02 10.20 -4.56
N ASN A 154 5.94 8.91 -4.19
CA ASN A 154 5.36 7.86 -5.04
C ASN A 154 3.86 8.09 -5.33
N LEU A 155 3.09 8.55 -4.34
CA LEU A 155 1.68 8.91 -4.54
C LEU A 155 1.53 10.12 -5.46
N THR A 156 2.40 11.12 -5.36
CA THR A 156 2.41 12.28 -6.26
C THR A 156 2.67 11.85 -7.71
N GLN A 157 3.70 11.02 -7.94
CA GLN A 157 3.99 10.46 -9.27
C GLN A 157 2.82 9.59 -9.79
N THR A 158 2.18 8.82 -8.91
CA THR A 158 1.02 7.99 -9.27
C THR A 158 -0.18 8.87 -9.66
N ALA A 159 -0.43 9.96 -8.94
CA ALA A 159 -1.49 10.91 -9.27
C ALA A 159 -1.27 11.55 -10.65
N SER A 160 -0.07 12.05 -10.94
CA SER A 160 0.25 12.61 -12.27
C SER A 160 0.12 11.58 -13.39
N ALA A 161 0.52 10.32 -13.14
CA ALA A 161 0.32 9.24 -14.11
C ALA A 161 -1.18 8.90 -14.32
N MET A 162 -2.02 9.02 -13.28
CA MET A 162 -3.47 8.85 -13.39
C MET A 162 -4.13 10.01 -14.13
N GLU A 163 -3.65 11.25 -13.99
CA GLU A 163 -4.11 12.39 -14.80
C GLU A 163 -3.77 12.20 -16.29
N GLU A 164 -2.54 11.77 -16.61
CA GLU A 164 -2.12 11.47 -18.00
C GLU A 164 -2.92 10.30 -18.60
N LEU A 165 -3.15 9.24 -17.83
CA LEU A 165 -3.99 8.11 -18.23
C LEU A 165 -5.45 8.54 -18.45
N SER A 166 -6.01 9.35 -17.55
CA SER A 166 -7.36 9.90 -17.67
C SER A 166 -7.52 10.73 -18.95
N GLY A 167 -6.57 11.64 -19.22
CA GLY A 167 -6.53 12.41 -20.46
C GLY A 167 -6.40 11.54 -21.72
N THR A 168 -5.59 10.47 -21.66
CA THR A 168 -5.43 9.51 -22.77
C THR A 168 -6.71 8.71 -23.03
N VAL A 169 -7.39 8.24 -21.97
CA VAL A 169 -8.68 7.52 -22.07
C VAL A 169 -9.78 8.44 -22.59
N GLN A 170 -9.84 9.70 -22.15
CA GLN A 170 -10.77 10.69 -22.69
C GLN A 170 -10.51 10.96 -24.18
N SER A 171 -9.24 11.12 -24.58
CA SER A 171 -8.85 11.26 -25.99
C SER A 171 -9.27 10.04 -26.83
N ASN A 172 -9.08 8.82 -26.30
CA ASN A 172 -9.52 7.59 -26.96
C ASN A 172 -11.05 7.55 -27.14
N ALA A 173 -11.84 8.04 -26.17
CA ALA A 173 -13.30 8.12 -26.31
C ALA A 173 -13.73 9.05 -27.46
N ASP A 174 -13.07 10.20 -27.59
CA ASP A 174 -13.37 11.17 -28.64
C ASP A 174 -12.82 10.75 -30.02
N VAL A 175 -11.72 9.99 -30.06
CA VAL A 175 -11.24 9.31 -31.29
C VAL A 175 -12.22 8.21 -31.71
N ALA A 176 -12.73 7.40 -30.79
CA ALA A 176 -13.72 6.35 -31.07
C ALA A 176 -15.02 6.94 -31.63
N ARG A 177 -15.56 8.01 -31.01
CA ARG A 177 -16.73 8.75 -31.54
C ARG A 177 -16.51 9.27 -32.96
N GLN A 178 -15.34 9.87 -33.23
CA GLN A 178 -14.99 10.35 -34.57
C GLN A 178 -14.84 9.20 -35.59
N ALA A 179 -14.27 8.07 -35.17
CA ALA A 179 -14.14 6.88 -36.00
C ALA A 179 -15.52 6.31 -36.38
N ALA A 180 -16.45 6.22 -35.43
CA ALA A 180 -17.83 5.78 -35.68
C ALA A 180 -18.53 6.69 -36.72
N GLN A 181 -18.43 8.01 -36.55
CA GLN A 181 -19.02 8.96 -37.50
C GLN A 181 -18.42 8.85 -38.92
N ARG A 182 -17.11 8.58 -39.02
CA ARG A 182 -16.44 8.31 -40.30
C ARG A 182 -16.88 6.98 -40.92
N ALA A 183 -17.03 5.93 -40.11
CA ALA A 183 -17.52 4.62 -40.56
C ALA A 183 -18.96 4.72 -41.11
N ILE A 184 -19.87 5.39 -40.40
CA ILE A 184 -21.24 5.66 -40.88
C ILE A 184 -21.24 6.42 -42.22
N SER A 185 -20.36 7.40 -42.37
CA SER A 185 -20.21 8.17 -43.62
C SER A 185 -19.66 7.33 -44.77
N ALA A 186 -18.74 6.41 -44.48
CA ALA A 186 -18.21 5.44 -45.45
C ALA A 186 -19.28 4.42 -45.87
N SER A 187 -20.08 3.88 -44.93
CA SER A 187 -21.19 2.96 -45.22
C SER A 187 -22.18 3.58 -46.19
N ARG A 188 -22.65 4.79 -45.90
CA ARG A 188 -23.54 5.56 -46.79
C ARG A 188 -22.94 5.79 -48.19
N SER A 189 -21.62 6.00 -48.27
CA SER A 189 -20.95 6.20 -49.55
C SER A 189 -20.87 4.89 -50.36
N ALA A 190 -20.68 3.75 -49.69
CA ALA A 190 -20.71 2.43 -50.33
C ALA A 190 -22.14 1.99 -50.71
N GLU A 191 -23.15 2.33 -49.90
CA GLU A 191 -24.58 2.15 -50.20
C GLU A 191 -24.97 2.91 -51.47
N ASN A 192 -24.66 4.22 -51.53
CA ASN A 192 -24.88 5.04 -52.73
C ASN A 192 -24.11 4.50 -53.95
N GLY A 193 -22.87 4.01 -53.75
CA GLY A 193 -22.09 3.36 -54.79
C GLY A 193 -22.76 2.09 -55.33
N GLY A 194 -23.34 1.28 -54.44
CA GLY A 194 -24.14 0.10 -54.79
C GLY A 194 -25.42 0.44 -55.57
N GLU A 195 -26.10 1.53 -55.23
CA GLU A 195 -27.27 2.04 -55.98
C GLU A 195 -26.88 2.46 -57.41
N VAL A 196 -25.80 3.26 -57.56
CA VAL A 196 -25.29 3.67 -58.87
C VAL A 196 -24.88 2.47 -59.72
N VAL A 197 -24.23 1.47 -59.11
CA VAL A 197 -23.89 0.21 -59.79
C VAL A 197 -25.14 -0.54 -60.24
N GLY A 198 -26.19 -0.63 -59.41
CA GLY A 198 -27.47 -1.23 -59.79
C GLY A 198 -28.11 -0.56 -61.01
N ASN A 199 -28.11 0.78 -61.06
CA ASN A 199 -28.62 1.55 -62.20
C ASN A 199 -27.80 1.28 -63.49
N VAL A 200 -26.49 1.02 -63.37
CA VAL A 200 -25.65 0.63 -64.53
C VAL A 200 -26.01 -0.79 -65.01
N VAL A 201 -26.24 -1.75 -64.12
CA VAL A 201 -26.69 -3.11 -64.50
C VAL A 201 -28.03 -3.06 -65.25
N GLU A 202 -29.01 -2.30 -64.74
CA GLU A 202 -30.30 -2.11 -65.41
C GLU A 202 -30.13 -1.49 -66.80
N THR A 203 -29.24 -0.49 -66.92
CA THR A 203 -28.92 0.14 -68.22
C THR A 203 -28.29 -0.85 -69.20
N MET A 204 -27.34 -1.70 -68.75
CA MET A 204 -26.71 -2.73 -69.59
C MET A 204 -27.69 -3.82 -70.03
N ALA A 205 -28.64 -4.21 -69.17
CA ALA A 205 -29.74 -5.09 -69.55
C ALA A 205 -30.63 -4.45 -70.65
N GLY A 206 -30.97 -3.17 -70.50
CA GLY A 206 -31.73 -2.41 -71.50
C GLY A 206 -31.00 -2.26 -72.85
N ILE A 207 -29.67 -2.07 -72.83
CA ILE A 207 -28.83 -2.07 -74.05
C ILE A 207 -28.82 -3.46 -74.69
N THR A 208 -28.70 -4.53 -73.90
CA THR A 208 -28.70 -5.92 -74.38
C THR A 208 -30.00 -6.25 -75.11
N ASP A 209 -31.16 -5.93 -74.52
CA ASP A 209 -32.47 -6.18 -75.15
C ASP A 209 -32.73 -5.27 -76.36
N SER A 210 -32.22 -4.04 -76.35
CA SER A 210 -32.27 -3.16 -77.53
C SER A 210 -31.43 -3.72 -78.69
N SER A 211 -30.25 -4.26 -78.40
CA SER A 211 -29.36 -4.89 -79.39
C SER A 211 -29.98 -6.16 -79.99
N LYS A 212 -30.63 -7.02 -79.20
CA LYS A 212 -31.38 -8.19 -79.72
C LYS A 212 -32.44 -7.78 -80.74
N ARG A 213 -33.23 -6.74 -80.44
CA ARG A 213 -34.24 -6.20 -81.39
C ARG A 213 -33.61 -5.69 -82.68
N ILE A 214 -32.39 -5.13 -82.63
CA ILE A 214 -31.65 -4.74 -83.84
C ILE A 214 -31.25 -5.98 -84.65
N VAL A 215 -30.77 -7.06 -84.02
CA VAL A 215 -30.45 -8.32 -84.71
C VAL A 215 -31.68 -8.92 -85.41
N ASP A 216 -32.86 -8.85 -84.80
CA ASP A 216 -34.13 -9.28 -85.41
C ASP A 216 -34.46 -8.44 -86.66
N ILE A 217 -34.38 -7.11 -86.56
CA ILE A 217 -34.62 -6.18 -87.69
C ILE A 217 -33.62 -6.44 -88.83
N ILE A 218 -32.34 -6.62 -88.52
CA ILE A 218 -31.29 -6.91 -89.51
C ILE A 218 -31.54 -8.27 -90.19
N SER A 219 -32.06 -9.27 -89.47
CA SER A 219 -32.42 -10.57 -90.03
C SER A 219 -33.64 -10.47 -90.99
N VAL A 220 -34.57 -9.54 -90.75
CA VAL A 220 -35.65 -9.19 -91.70
C VAL A 220 -35.08 -8.48 -92.93
N ILE A 221 -34.13 -7.55 -92.76
CA ILE A 221 -33.49 -6.84 -93.88
C ILE A 221 -32.72 -7.80 -94.80
N ASP A 222 -31.95 -8.75 -94.24
CA ASP A 222 -31.27 -9.79 -95.01
C ASP A 222 -32.27 -10.68 -95.77
N SER A 223 -33.40 -11.03 -95.13
CA SER A 223 -34.49 -11.76 -95.79
C SER A 223 -35.11 -10.99 -96.97
N ILE A 224 -35.30 -9.67 -96.84
CA ILE A 224 -35.77 -8.81 -97.93
C ILE A 224 -34.73 -8.71 -99.05
N ALA A 225 -33.44 -8.58 -98.71
CA ALA A 225 -32.35 -8.56 -99.68
C ALA A 225 -32.27 -9.89 -100.47
N PHE A 226 -32.41 -11.03 -99.79
CA PHE A 226 -32.48 -12.34 -100.43
C PHE A 226 -33.69 -12.45 -101.37
N GLN A 227 -34.89 -12.09 -100.92
CA GLN A 227 -36.10 -12.09 -101.77
C GLN A 227 -35.93 -11.18 -103.00
N THR A 228 -35.33 -10.01 -102.83
CA THR A 228 -35.05 -9.06 -103.92
C THR A 228 -34.04 -9.63 -104.92
N ASN A 229 -32.99 -10.32 -104.46
CA ASN A 229 -32.03 -11.01 -105.33
C ASN A 229 -32.67 -12.17 -106.12
N ILE A 230 -33.63 -12.91 -105.54
CA ILE A 230 -34.40 -13.94 -106.26
C ILE A 230 -35.36 -13.31 -107.29
N LEU A 231 -36.08 -12.24 -106.93
CA LEU A 231 -36.95 -11.50 -107.85
C LEU A 231 -36.15 -10.93 -109.04
N ALA A 232 -34.98 -10.35 -108.78
CA ALA A 232 -34.10 -9.80 -109.79
C ALA A 232 -33.50 -10.90 -110.71
N LEU A 233 -33.17 -12.07 -110.16
CA LEU A 233 -32.77 -13.25 -110.95
C LEU A 233 -33.91 -13.70 -111.88
N ASN A 234 -35.13 -13.82 -111.37
CA ASN A 234 -36.29 -14.20 -112.17
C ASN A 234 -36.59 -13.18 -113.28
N ALA A 235 -36.48 -11.88 -112.98
CA ALA A 235 -36.62 -10.81 -113.96
C ALA A 235 -35.52 -10.85 -115.03
N ALA A 236 -34.27 -11.14 -114.67
CA ALA A 236 -33.17 -11.30 -115.63
C ALA A 236 -33.37 -12.51 -116.56
N VAL A 237 -33.92 -13.62 -116.05
CA VAL A 237 -34.26 -14.80 -116.84
C VAL A 237 -35.37 -14.50 -117.84
N GLU A 238 -36.46 -13.86 -117.42
CA GLU A 238 -37.57 -13.54 -118.33
C GLU A 238 -37.20 -12.43 -119.33
N ALA A 239 -36.33 -11.49 -118.94
CA ALA A 239 -35.74 -10.51 -119.86
C ALA A 239 -34.86 -11.17 -120.93
N ALA A 240 -34.05 -12.18 -120.57
CA ALA A 240 -33.29 -12.97 -121.54
C ALA A 240 -34.21 -13.77 -122.48
N ARG A 241 -35.34 -14.27 -121.97
CA ARG A 241 -36.36 -15.00 -122.74
C ARG A 241 -37.09 -14.10 -123.76
N ALA A 242 -37.21 -12.81 -123.48
CA ALA A 242 -37.79 -11.81 -124.40
C ALA A 242 -36.82 -11.33 -125.51
N GLY A 243 -35.57 -11.81 -125.53
CA GLY A 243 -34.57 -11.46 -126.56
C GLY A 243 -34.22 -9.97 -126.56
N GLU A 244 -34.04 -9.39 -127.75
CA GLU A 244 -33.67 -7.97 -127.91
C GLU A 244 -34.65 -6.98 -127.25
N GLN A 245 -35.94 -7.33 -127.14
CA GLN A 245 -36.95 -6.47 -126.49
C GLN A 245 -36.78 -6.44 -124.95
N GLY A 246 -36.21 -7.50 -124.36
CA GLY A 246 -35.93 -7.57 -122.92
C GLY A 246 -34.60 -6.91 -122.50
N ARG A 247 -33.78 -6.46 -123.46
CA ARG A 247 -32.38 -6.08 -123.24
C ARG A 247 -32.20 -4.93 -122.22
N GLY A 248 -33.11 -3.96 -122.19
CA GLY A 248 -33.14 -2.90 -121.17
C GLY A 248 -33.54 -3.41 -119.78
N PHE A 249 -34.54 -4.30 -119.71
CA PHE A 249 -34.97 -4.93 -118.46
C PHE A 249 -33.88 -5.83 -117.86
N ALA A 250 -33.08 -6.52 -118.69
CA ALA A 250 -31.97 -7.35 -118.23
C ALA A 250 -30.89 -6.53 -117.48
N VAL A 251 -30.58 -5.31 -117.95
CA VAL A 251 -29.64 -4.41 -117.26
C VAL A 251 -30.19 -3.96 -115.91
N VAL A 252 -31.46 -3.51 -115.87
CA VAL A 252 -32.11 -3.12 -114.61
C VAL A 252 -32.18 -4.29 -113.62
N ALA A 253 -32.52 -5.49 -114.09
CA ALA A 253 -32.54 -6.70 -113.26
C ALA A 253 -31.14 -7.04 -112.71
N SER A 254 -30.08 -6.89 -113.51
CA SER A 254 -28.70 -7.08 -113.04
C SER A 254 -28.30 -6.05 -111.98
N GLU A 255 -28.70 -4.78 -112.14
CA GLU A 255 -28.38 -3.71 -111.20
C GLU A 255 -29.14 -3.88 -109.88
N VAL A 256 -30.44 -4.20 -109.93
CA VAL A 256 -31.23 -4.54 -108.72
C VAL A 256 -30.66 -5.76 -108.01
N ARG A 257 -30.16 -6.76 -108.75
CA ARG A 257 -29.50 -7.94 -108.16
C ARG A 257 -28.20 -7.57 -107.46
N SER A 258 -27.36 -6.76 -108.09
CA SER A 258 -26.12 -6.23 -107.52
C SER A 258 -26.38 -5.45 -106.23
N LEU A 259 -27.38 -4.56 -106.24
CA LEU A 259 -27.81 -3.80 -105.07
C LEU A 259 -28.31 -4.73 -103.95
N ALA A 260 -29.13 -5.73 -104.26
CA ALA A 260 -29.62 -6.70 -103.30
C ALA A 260 -28.49 -7.52 -102.64
N GLN A 261 -27.51 -7.97 -103.42
CA GLN A 261 -26.31 -8.64 -102.88
C GLN A 261 -25.50 -7.72 -101.97
N LYS A 262 -25.37 -6.43 -102.34
CA LYS A 262 -24.68 -5.42 -101.54
C LYS A 262 -25.42 -5.10 -100.23
N SER A 263 -26.74 -5.08 -100.25
CA SER A 263 -27.59 -4.96 -99.04
C SER A 263 -27.46 -6.16 -98.11
N ALA A 264 -27.44 -7.39 -98.63
CA ALA A 264 -27.23 -8.60 -97.82
C ALA A 264 -25.84 -8.62 -97.16
N ALA A 265 -24.78 -8.24 -97.90
CA ALA A 265 -23.45 -8.09 -97.34
C ALA A 265 -23.41 -7.06 -96.20
N ALA A 266 -23.96 -5.85 -96.43
CA ALA A 266 -24.03 -4.81 -95.41
C ALA A 266 -24.87 -5.23 -94.18
N ALA A 267 -25.98 -5.95 -94.37
CA ALA A 267 -26.77 -6.50 -93.27
C ALA A 267 -25.96 -7.49 -92.43
N LYS A 268 -25.18 -8.37 -93.05
CA LYS A 268 -24.29 -9.32 -92.37
C LYS A 268 -23.16 -8.62 -91.60
N ASP A 269 -22.56 -7.57 -92.18
CA ASP A 269 -21.51 -6.79 -91.51
C ASP A 269 -22.08 -6.07 -90.28
N ILE A 270 -23.27 -5.45 -90.39
CA ILE A 270 -23.96 -4.82 -89.25
C ILE A 270 -24.31 -5.87 -88.19
N LYS A 271 -24.81 -7.05 -88.58
CA LYS A 271 -25.11 -8.14 -87.63
C LYS A 271 -23.88 -8.51 -86.81
N THR A 272 -22.74 -8.69 -87.47
CA THR A 272 -21.46 -9.03 -86.83
C THR A 272 -21.04 -7.95 -85.81
N LEU A 273 -21.16 -6.65 -86.17
CA LEU A 273 -20.85 -5.54 -85.26
C LEU A 273 -21.81 -5.45 -84.06
N ILE A 274 -23.08 -5.83 -84.23
CA ILE A 274 -24.05 -5.87 -83.13
C ILE A 274 -23.80 -7.07 -82.22
N ASP A 275 -23.52 -8.25 -82.76
CA ASP A 275 -23.16 -9.45 -81.98
C ASP A 275 -21.89 -9.20 -81.14
N ASP A 276 -20.85 -8.58 -81.72
CA ASP A 276 -19.65 -8.11 -81.01
C ASP A 276 -19.97 -7.09 -79.90
N SER A 277 -20.98 -6.24 -80.11
CA SER A 277 -21.40 -5.24 -79.13
C SER A 277 -22.18 -5.85 -77.98
N VAL A 278 -23.04 -6.85 -78.25
CA VAL A 278 -23.73 -7.64 -77.22
C VAL A 278 -22.71 -8.35 -76.33
N HIS A 279 -21.72 -9.03 -76.90
CA HIS A 279 -20.69 -9.72 -76.11
C HIS A 279 -19.92 -8.77 -75.17
N LYS A 280 -19.60 -7.55 -75.63
CA LYS A 280 -18.94 -6.53 -74.79
C LYS A 280 -19.84 -5.99 -73.68
N VAL A 281 -21.14 -5.88 -73.93
CA VAL A 281 -22.13 -5.46 -72.92
C VAL A 281 -22.35 -6.57 -71.88
N GLU A 282 -22.37 -7.84 -72.28
CA GLU A 282 -22.44 -8.98 -71.36
C GLU A 282 -21.19 -9.09 -70.47
N GLU A 283 -20.00 -8.90 -71.04
CA GLU A 283 -18.73 -8.83 -70.27
C GLU A 283 -18.73 -7.64 -69.30
N GLY A 284 -19.16 -6.46 -69.77
CA GLY A 284 -19.34 -5.27 -68.95
C GLY A 284 -20.33 -5.49 -67.80
N SER A 285 -21.48 -6.13 -68.06
CA SER A 285 -22.48 -6.45 -67.02
C SER A 285 -21.87 -7.33 -65.93
N ARG A 286 -21.12 -8.39 -66.28
CA ARG A 286 -20.46 -9.26 -65.28
C ARG A 286 -19.45 -8.51 -64.41
N LEU A 287 -18.69 -7.57 -64.99
CA LEU A 287 -17.74 -6.75 -64.22
C LEU A 287 -18.47 -5.81 -63.25
N VAL A 288 -19.59 -5.22 -63.69
CA VAL A 288 -20.43 -4.31 -62.88
C VAL A 288 -21.17 -5.09 -61.78
N ASP A 289 -21.70 -6.29 -62.06
CA ASP A 289 -22.29 -7.17 -61.04
C ASP A 289 -21.26 -7.53 -59.95
N THR A 290 -20.04 -7.89 -60.36
CA THR A 290 -18.93 -8.17 -59.43
C THR A 290 -18.61 -6.94 -58.58
N ALA A 291 -18.57 -5.73 -59.18
CA ALA A 291 -18.40 -4.49 -58.43
C ALA A 291 -19.53 -4.27 -57.40
N GLY A 292 -20.78 -4.58 -57.76
CA GLY A 292 -21.94 -4.51 -56.88
C GLY A 292 -21.85 -5.47 -55.69
N GLU A 293 -21.38 -6.69 -55.90
CA GLU A 293 -21.06 -7.63 -54.81
C GLU A 293 -19.95 -7.10 -53.89
N THR A 294 -18.88 -6.52 -54.45
CA THR A 294 -17.82 -5.92 -53.61
C THR A 294 -18.30 -4.74 -52.78
N MET A 295 -19.21 -3.90 -53.28
CA MET A 295 -19.79 -2.81 -52.49
C MET A 295 -20.64 -3.34 -51.32
N LYS A 296 -21.44 -4.40 -51.52
CA LYS A 296 -22.16 -5.08 -50.44
C LYS A 296 -21.20 -5.65 -49.39
N GLY A 297 -20.07 -6.21 -49.82
CA GLY A 297 -18.97 -6.63 -48.96
C GLY A 297 -18.42 -5.48 -48.10
N ILE A 298 -18.11 -4.34 -48.72
CA ILE A 298 -17.61 -3.15 -48.00
C ILE A 298 -18.61 -2.66 -46.94
N VAL A 299 -19.91 -2.60 -47.26
CA VAL A 299 -20.94 -2.22 -46.27
C VAL A 299 -20.95 -3.18 -45.07
N SER A 300 -20.81 -4.49 -45.31
CA SER A 300 -20.72 -5.49 -44.24
C SER A 300 -19.47 -5.34 -43.36
N GLU A 301 -18.30 -5.06 -43.97
CA GLU A 301 -17.05 -4.84 -43.23
C GLU A 301 -17.08 -3.52 -42.43
N VAL A 302 -17.59 -2.43 -43.01
CA VAL A 302 -17.73 -1.14 -42.33
C VAL A 302 -18.71 -1.23 -41.15
N LYS A 303 -19.75 -2.07 -41.26
CA LYS A 303 -20.64 -2.37 -40.13
C LYS A 303 -19.90 -3.07 -38.99
N GLN A 304 -19.12 -4.12 -39.28
CA GLN A 304 -18.30 -4.80 -38.26
C GLN A 304 -17.31 -3.84 -37.58
N VAL A 305 -16.69 -2.94 -38.34
CA VAL A 305 -15.82 -1.88 -37.79
C VAL A 305 -16.61 -0.94 -36.87
N THR A 306 -17.86 -0.60 -37.20
CA THR A 306 -18.73 0.25 -36.37
C THR A 306 -19.12 -0.45 -35.06
N ASP A 307 -19.39 -1.76 -35.11
CA ASP A 307 -19.68 -2.58 -33.92
C ASP A 307 -18.44 -2.64 -32.99
N LEU A 308 -17.24 -2.87 -33.54
CA LEU A 308 -15.97 -2.84 -32.79
C LEU A 308 -15.69 -1.48 -32.14
N ILE A 309 -15.96 -0.37 -32.84
CA ILE A 309 -15.81 0.98 -32.28
C ILE A 309 -16.82 1.22 -31.14
N SER A 310 -17.99 0.58 -31.20
CA SER A 310 -19.00 0.65 -30.13
C SER A 310 -18.55 -0.12 -28.88
N GLU A 311 -17.93 -1.31 -29.04
CA GLU A 311 -17.27 -2.01 -27.93
C GLU A 311 -16.11 -1.21 -27.33
N ILE A 312 -15.24 -0.62 -28.16
CA ILE A 312 -14.15 0.26 -27.69
C ILE A 312 -14.70 1.43 -26.88
N SER A 313 -15.79 2.06 -27.35
CA SER A 313 -16.43 3.18 -26.65
C SER A 313 -17.00 2.75 -25.29
N ALA A 314 -17.61 1.58 -25.21
CA ALA A 314 -18.12 1.02 -23.94
C ALA A 314 -16.98 0.71 -22.96
N ALA A 315 -15.93 0.01 -23.43
CA ALA A 315 -14.75 -0.32 -22.63
C ALA A 315 -14.00 0.95 -22.15
N THR A 316 -13.94 1.99 -22.97
CA THR A 316 -13.33 3.28 -22.61
C THR A 316 -14.16 3.99 -21.53
N SER A 317 -15.49 3.94 -21.61
CA SER A 317 -16.37 4.46 -20.55
C SER A 317 -16.22 3.70 -19.22
N GLU A 318 -16.00 2.38 -19.27
CA GLU A 318 -15.71 1.57 -18.08
C GLU A 318 -14.33 1.93 -17.51
N GLN A 319 -13.31 2.12 -18.35
CA GLN A 319 -11.98 2.60 -17.96
C GLN A 319 -12.03 3.97 -17.27
N THR A 320 -12.81 4.94 -17.79
CA THR A 320 -12.99 6.24 -17.13
C THR A 320 -13.55 6.09 -15.70
N SER A 321 -14.55 5.22 -15.52
CA SER A 321 -15.14 4.92 -14.21
C SER A 321 -14.11 4.26 -13.27
N GLY A 322 -13.34 3.29 -13.78
CA GLY A 322 -12.28 2.61 -13.03
C GLY A 322 -11.15 3.56 -12.62
N ILE A 323 -10.72 4.46 -13.51
CA ILE A 323 -9.70 5.49 -13.20
C ILE A 323 -10.21 6.45 -12.12
N SER A 324 -11.49 6.85 -12.15
CA SER A 324 -12.08 7.67 -11.08
C SER A 324 -11.99 6.98 -9.72
N GLN A 325 -12.31 5.69 -9.64
CA GLN A 325 -12.22 4.92 -8.38
C GLN A 325 -10.77 4.76 -7.90
N VAL A 326 -9.81 4.58 -8.81
CA VAL A 326 -8.38 4.55 -8.47
C VAL A 326 -7.91 5.91 -7.97
N ASN A 327 -8.36 7.01 -8.59
CA ASN A 327 -8.05 8.37 -8.14
C ASN A 327 -8.58 8.63 -6.72
N ASP A 328 -9.83 8.25 -6.41
CA ASP A 328 -10.39 8.36 -5.07
C ASP A 328 -9.59 7.55 -4.04
N ALA A 329 -9.12 6.35 -4.40
CA ALA A 329 -8.25 5.54 -3.55
C ALA A 329 -6.86 6.17 -3.35
N VAL A 330 -6.28 6.82 -4.36
CA VAL A 330 -5.01 7.58 -4.25
C VAL A 330 -5.17 8.79 -3.32
N LEU A 331 -6.30 9.50 -3.41
CA LEU A 331 -6.62 10.60 -2.48
C LEU A 331 -6.74 10.10 -1.03
N GLN A 332 -7.41 8.96 -0.80
CA GLN A 332 -7.49 8.34 0.53
C GLN A 332 -6.11 7.89 1.05
N LEU A 333 -5.25 7.34 0.19
CA LEU A 333 -3.87 7.02 0.56
C LEU A 333 -3.04 8.27 0.90
N SER A 334 -3.29 9.38 0.22
CA SER A 334 -2.65 10.67 0.52
C SER A 334 -3.03 11.18 1.92
N ASP A 335 -4.32 11.15 2.27
CA ASP A 335 -4.83 11.52 3.61
C ASP A 335 -4.19 10.66 4.72
N VAL A 336 -4.17 9.34 4.55
CA VAL A 336 -3.50 8.42 5.49
C VAL A 336 -1.98 8.68 5.57
N THR A 337 -1.34 9.05 4.46
CA THR A 337 0.10 9.39 4.44
C THR A 337 0.37 10.68 5.21
N GLN A 338 -0.48 11.69 5.07
CA GLN A 338 -0.40 12.94 5.83
C GLN A 338 -0.69 12.70 7.33
N GLN A 339 -1.66 11.86 7.66
CA GLN A 339 -1.93 11.45 9.04
C GLN A 339 -0.74 10.68 9.65
N ASN A 340 -0.09 9.80 8.89
CA ASN A 340 1.13 9.11 9.31
C ASN A 340 2.27 10.09 9.60
N ALA A 341 2.47 11.11 8.76
CA ALA A 341 3.49 12.14 9.02
C ALA A 341 3.24 12.88 10.35
N ALA A 342 1.98 13.28 10.62
CA ALA A 342 1.60 13.89 11.89
C ALA A 342 1.78 12.94 13.09
N LEU A 343 1.46 11.64 12.93
CA LEU A 343 1.66 10.62 13.96
C LEU A 343 3.16 10.36 14.23
N VAL A 344 4.02 10.42 13.20
CA VAL A 344 5.48 10.32 13.33
C VAL A 344 6.03 11.50 14.14
N GLU A 345 5.61 12.73 13.83
CA GLU A 345 6.02 13.93 14.58
C GLU A 345 5.59 13.85 16.05
N GLN A 346 4.32 13.50 16.32
CA GLN A 346 3.81 13.30 17.68
C GLN A 346 4.57 12.19 18.43
N SER A 347 4.86 11.07 17.75
CA SER A 347 5.59 9.94 18.34
C SER A 347 7.06 10.27 18.62
N ALA A 348 7.70 11.09 17.77
CA ALA A 348 9.05 11.59 17.98
C ALA A 348 9.11 12.52 19.20
N ALA A 349 8.16 13.46 19.32
CA ALA A 349 8.04 14.34 20.49
C ALA A 349 7.79 13.56 21.79
N ALA A 350 6.89 12.56 21.76
CA ALA A 350 6.63 11.68 22.90
C ALA A 350 7.88 10.87 23.31
N SER A 351 8.62 10.34 22.33
CA SER A 351 9.87 9.60 22.58
C SER A 351 10.97 10.49 23.17
N ALA A 352 11.11 11.72 22.68
CA ALA A 352 12.02 12.70 23.24
C ALA A 352 11.67 13.02 24.71
N SER A 353 10.39 13.24 25.03
CA SER A 353 9.95 13.49 26.41
C SER A 353 10.17 12.28 27.33
N LEU A 354 9.93 11.05 26.85
CA LEU A 354 10.23 9.82 27.63
C LEU A 354 11.72 9.69 27.93
N ASN A 355 12.58 10.02 26.98
CA ASN A 355 14.04 10.01 27.17
C ASN A 355 14.48 11.10 28.18
N GLU A 356 13.94 12.31 28.08
CA GLU A 356 14.20 13.39 29.05
C GLU A 356 13.74 13.01 30.47
N GLN A 357 12.52 12.47 30.62
CA GLN A 357 12.00 12.01 31.90
C GLN A 357 12.85 10.87 32.50
N ALA A 358 13.29 9.92 31.67
CA ALA A 358 14.19 8.85 32.10
C ALA A 358 15.55 9.39 32.56
N GLN A 359 16.15 10.33 31.83
CA GLN A 359 17.40 10.98 32.23
C GLN A 359 17.26 11.76 33.54
N ARG A 360 16.13 12.46 33.72
CA ARG A 360 15.82 13.19 34.96
C ARG A 360 15.62 12.25 36.15
N LEU A 361 15.02 11.07 35.95
CA LEU A 361 14.95 10.03 36.99
C LEU A 361 16.34 9.50 37.34
N VAL A 362 17.20 9.24 36.35
CA VAL A 362 18.60 8.86 36.59
C VAL A 362 19.34 9.95 37.40
N GLU A 363 19.14 11.22 37.08
CA GLU A 363 19.76 12.34 37.80
C GLU A 363 19.28 12.48 39.25
N LEU A 364 17.96 12.39 39.49
CA LEU A 364 17.40 12.40 40.85
C LEU A 364 17.96 11.24 41.69
N VAL A 365 18.08 10.06 41.08
CA VAL A 365 18.57 8.83 41.73
C VAL A 365 20.10 8.86 41.96
N ARG A 366 20.88 9.61 41.15
CA ARG A 366 22.34 9.80 41.36
C ARG A 366 22.71 10.46 42.69
N THR A 367 21.77 11.15 43.34
CA THR A 367 21.94 11.65 44.72
C THR A 367 22.21 10.51 45.71
N PHE A 368 21.66 9.32 45.44
CA PHE A 368 21.90 8.13 46.24
C PHE A 368 23.17 7.41 45.77
N LYS A 369 24.23 7.46 46.59
CA LYS A 369 25.45 6.70 46.31
C LYS A 369 25.20 5.23 46.61
N LEU A 370 25.24 4.39 45.58
CA LEU A 370 25.30 2.94 45.72
C LEU A 370 26.76 2.51 45.91
N GLU A 371 26.96 1.32 46.49
CA GLU A 371 28.28 0.71 46.63
C GLU A 371 28.87 0.43 45.24
N ALA A 372 30.00 1.05 44.92
CA ALA A 372 30.61 1.03 43.59
C ALA A 372 31.38 -0.28 43.34
N GLY A 373 30.67 -1.41 43.22
CA GLY A 373 31.36 -2.68 42.92
C GLY A 373 30.52 -3.95 42.93
N GLN A 374 29.67 -4.18 41.91
CA GLN A 374 29.47 -5.51 41.29
C GLN A 374 28.59 -5.52 40.01
N SER A 375 28.72 -4.53 39.13
CA SER A 375 28.05 -4.52 37.80
C SER A 375 28.97 -4.81 36.62
N SER A 376 30.20 -5.29 36.88
CA SER A 376 31.23 -5.55 35.84
C SER A 376 31.80 -6.96 35.91
N ALA A 377 30.94 -7.99 35.92
CA ALA A 377 31.35 -9.40 35.77
C ALA A 377 30.28 -10.31 35.15
N ARG A 378 29.30 -9.76 34.43
CA ARG A 378 28.41 -10.52 33.52
C ARG A 378 28.24 -9.78 32.20
N ASN A 379 29.36 -9.63 31.48
CA ASN A 379 29.32 -9.47 30.02
C ASN A 379 28.79 -10.77 29.41
N GLY A 380 27.48 -10.97 29.49
CA GLY A 380 26.78 -11.59 28.38
C GLY A 380 26.82 -10.57 27.26
N GLY A 381 27.80 -10.70 26.36
CA GLY A 381 27.79 -9.92 25.12
C GLY A 381 26.49 -10.15 24.37
N PRO A 382 26.09 -9.26 23.45
CA PRO A 382 24.88 -9.45 22.67
C PRO A 382 24.96 -10.81 21.96
N GLN A 383 24.15 -11.77 22.42
CA GLN A 383 23.84 -12.94 21.63
C GLN A 383 23.06 -12.43 20.43
N VAL A 384 23.79 -12.16 19.35
CA VAL A 384 23.21 -12.01 18.03
C VAL A 384 22.47 -13.31 17.79
N ILE A 385 21.14 -13.27 17.89
CA ILE A 385 20.29 -14.32 17.39
C ILE A 385 20.44 -14.24 15.87
N THR A 386 21.48 -14.91 15.36
CA THR A 386 21.61 -15.21 13.95
C THR A 386 20.50 -16.19 13.65
N VAL A 387 19.32 -15.66 13.33
CA VAL A 387 18.32 -16.42 12.58
C VAL A 387 19.06 -16.93 11.35
N PRO A 388 19.21 -18.26 11.17
CA PRO A 388 19.89 -18.76 10.00
C PRO A 388 19.16 -18.24 8.76
N PRO A 389 19.87 -17.80 7.71
CA PRO A 389 19.20 -17.38 6.49
C PRO A 389 18.33 -18.54 6.03
N ALA A 390 17.04 -18.27 5.85
CA ALA A 390 16.13 -19.27 5.30
C ALA A 390 16.66 -19.62 3.91
N THR A 391 17.27 -20.80 3.79
CA THR A 391 17.64 -21.36 2.49
C THR A 391 16.34 -21.49 1.72
N ILE A 392 16.16 -20.64 0.72
CA ILE A 392 15.10 -20.82 -0.27
C ILE A 392 15.52 -22.04 -1.09
N GLU A 393 15.12 -23.22 -0.62
CA GLU A 393 15.13 -24.42 -1.45
C GLU A 393 14.16 -24.18 -2.61
N ASP A 394 14.72 -24.05 -3.81
CA ASP A 394 13.97 -24.03 -5.06
C ASP A 394 13.35 -25.41 -5.29
N GLY A 395 12.19 -25.62 -4.66
CA GLY A 395 11.50 -26.90 -4.53
C GLY A 395 10.21 -26.92 -5.33
N GLN A 396 10.29 -27.18 -6.63
CA GLN A 396 9.13 -27.40 -7.50
C GLN A 396 8.18 -28.47 -6.93
N ARG A 397 7.04 -28.06 -6.33
CA ARG A 397 5.87 -28.93 -6.13
C ARG A 397 4.56 -28.21 -6.45
N ARG A 398 3.59 -29.02 -6.83
CA ARG A 398 2.42 -28.70 -7.66
C ARG A 398 1.13 -28.95 -6.88
N ALA A 399 0.22 -27.97 -6.90
CA ALA A 399 -1.14 -28.01 -6.32
C ALA A 399 -1.16 -28.12 -4.76
N GLU A 400 -2.22 -27.71 -4.04
CA GLU A 400 -3.63 -27.51 -4.41
C GLU A 400 -4.24 -26.20 -3.87
N ARG A 401 -5.43 -25.87 -4.40
CA ARG A 401 -6.23 -24.67 -4.08
C ARG A 401 -7.27 -25.02 -3.00
N PRO A 402 -7.41 -24.27 -1.89
CA PRO A 402 -8.45 -24.54 -0.91
C PRO A 402 -9.83 -24.11 -1.44
N ALA A 403 -10.83 -24.98 -1.27
CA ALA A 403 -12.23 -24.68 -1.54
C ALA A 403 -12.92 -24.12 -0.28
N PRO A 404 -13.97 -23.28 -0.40
CA PRO A 404 -14.70 -22.76 0.75
C PRO A 404 -15.54 -23.86 1.42
N ALA A 405 -15.54 -23.87 2.76
CA ALA A 405 -16.29 -24.85 3.55
C ALA A 405 -17.80 -24.57 3.51
N GLY A 406 -18.59 -25.59 3.13
CA GLY A 406 -20.04 -25.54 3.18
C GLY A 406 -20.63 -26.73 3.94
N GLY A 407 -21.59 -26.45 4.82
CA GLY A 407 -22.60 -27.42 5.25
C GLY A 407 -22.47 -28.02 6.66
N ARG A 408 -23.33 -27.57 7.56
CA ARG A 408 -24.12 -28.44 8.45
C ARG A 408 -25.54 -27.88 8.56
N GLY A 409 -26.53 -28.76 8.43
CA GLY A 409 -27.95 -28.41 8.56
C GLY A 409 -28.66 -29.33 9.56
N ASN A 410 -29.82 -28.86 10.03
CA ASN A 410 -30.94 -29.54 10.68
C ASN A 410 -31.97 -28.43 10.96
N GLY A 411 -33.29 -28.56 10.80
CA GLY A 411 -34.14 -29.65 10.28
C GLY A 411 -35.63 -29.27 10.48
N ALA A 412 -36.56 -30.04 9.90
CA ALA A 412 -38.04 -29.85 9.94
C ALA A 412 -38.59 -28.64 9.12
N ALA A 413 -39.78 -28.67 8.50
CA ALA A 413 -40.84 -29.70 8.39
C ALA A 413 -41.60 -29.64 7.04
N LYS A 414 -42.38 -30.70 6.72
CA LYS A 414 -43.41 -30.74 5.65
C LYS A 414 -44.69 -29.98 6.11
N PRO A 415 -45.62 -29.53 5.23
CA PRO A 415 -46.43 -30.42 4.36
C PRO A 415 -46.69 -29.93 2.91
N GLN A 416 -47.37 -30.80 2.14
CA GLN A 416 -47.91 -30.68 0.76
C GLN A 416 -49.46 -30.52 0.85
N PRO A 417 -50.30 -30.43 -0.23
CA PRO A 417 -50.07 -30.69 -1.68
C PRO A 417 -50.77 -29.75 -2.72
N ALA A 418 -50.66 -30.13 -4.01
CA ALA A 418 -51.49 -29.80 -5.18
C ALA A 418 -51.17 -28.47 -5.94
N ALA A 419 -51.28 -28.35 -7.29
CA ALA A 419 -51.78 -29.28 -8.33
C ALA A 419 -51.16 -29.03 -9.75
N ALA A 420 -51.45 -29.96 -10.67
CA ALA A 420 -51.58 -29.80 -12.14
C ALA A 420 -50.35 -29.50 -13.07
N ALA A 421 -50.13 -30.42 -14.01
CA ALA A 421 -49.58 -30.20 -15.37
C ALA A 421 -50.77 -30.25 -16.38
N PRO A 422 -50.67 -30.04 -17.73
CA PRO A 422 -49.72 -30.74 -18.62
C PRO A 422 -49.24 -30.08 -19.96
N ARG A 423 -48.06 -30.54 -20.43
CA ARG A 423 -47.64 -30.99 -21.80
C ARG A 423 -47.94 -30.20 -23.11
N GLY A 424 -46.91 -30.21 -23.98
CA GLY A 424 -46.96 -30.17 -25.46
C GLY A 424 -45.81 -29.32 -26.04
N ASN A 425 -44.76 -29.78 -26.75
CA ASN A 425 -44.30 -31.03 -27.40
C ASN A 425 -44.49 -31.15 -28.93
N GLY A 426 -43.38 -31.35 -29.67
CA GLY A 426 -43.29 -31.62 -31.13
C GLY A 426 -42.89 -30.39 -31.98
N THR A 427 -42.14 -30.48 -33.10
CA THR A 427 -41.45 -31.58 -33.85
C THR A 427 -40.30 -30.93 -34.69
N SER A 428 -39.42 -31.54 -35.51
CA SER A 428 -39.13 -32.94 -35.94
C SER A 428 -37.74 -33.04 -36.62
N ALA A 429 -37.18 -34.27 -36.74
CA ALA A 429 -36.19 -34.72 -37.77
C ALA A 429 -34.78 -34.03 -37.84
N SER A 430 -33.68 -34.64 -38.32
CA SER A 430 -33.33 -36.01 -38.76
C SER A 430 -31.79 -36.21 -38.77
N ALA A 431 -31.28 -37.45 -38.77
CA ALA A 431 -29.84 -37.81 -38.76
C ALA A 431 -29.32 -38.21 -40.18
N PRO A 432 -28.11 -38.79 -40.40
CA PRO A 432 -26.80 -38.78 -39.69
C PRO A 432 -25.59 -38.46 -40.64
N SER A 433 -24.32 -38.52 -40.15
CA SER A 433 -23.12 -39.16 -40.80
C SER A 433 -21.76 -38.45 -40.61
N GLY A 434 -20.70 -39.22 -40.31
CA GLY A 434 -19.32 -38.97 -40.80
C GLY A 434 -18.33 -38.17 -39.92
N PRO A 435 -17.02 -38.56 -39.84
CA PRO A 435 -16.04 -37.94 -38.94
C PRO A 435 -14.86 -37.19 -39.64
N ASP A 436 -13.89 -36.77 -38.80
CA ASP A 436 -12.52 -36.29 -39.09
C ASP A 436 -12.27 -34.89 -39.65
N ALA A 437 -11.64 -34.02 -38.82
CA ALA A 437 -10.29 -33.48 -39.08
C ALA A 437 -9.81 -32.53 -37.95
N ALA A 438 -8.53 -32.59 -37.62
CA ALA A 438 -7.81 -31.62 -36.78
C ALA A 438 -6.55 -31.11 -37.55
N PRO A 439 -5.77 -30.16 -37.01
CA PRO A 439 -6.11 -28.74 -36.91
C PRO A 439 -5.20 -27.85 -37.82
N ALA A 440 -5.63 -26.61 -38.07
CA ALA A 440 -4.91 -25.67 -38.95
C ALA A 440 -3.60 -25.12 -38.34
N ARG A 441 -2.60 -24.85 -39.20
CA ARG A 441 -1.30 -24.26 -38.83
C ARG A 441 -1.29 -22.73 -38.99
N ARG A 442 -0.42 -22.07 -38.20
CA ARG A 442 -0.10 -20.62 -38.30
C ARG A 442 0.60 -20.26 -39.63
N PRO A 443 0.43 -19.03 -40.15
CA PRO A 443 1.20 -18.50 -41.28
C PRO A 443 2.59 -17.95 -40.87
N ALA A 444 3.46 -17.76 -41.87
CA ALA A 444 4.81 -17.19 -41.75
C ALA A 444 4.87 -15.72 -42.22
N PRO A 445 5.91 -14.92 -41.83
CA PRO A 445 5.97 -13.48 -42.11
C PRO A 445 6.56 -13.12 -43.50
N ALA A 446 6.49 -11.83 -43.82
CA ALA A 446 6.59 -11.26 -45.16
C ALA A 446 8.01 -11.07 -45.75
N LEU A 447 8.02 -10.83 -47.06
CA LEU A 447 9.18 -10.62 -47.93
C LEU A 447 9.85 -9.25 -47.76
N GLY A 448 11.14 -9.19 -48.08
CA GLY A 448 11.91 -7.95 -48.19
C GLY A 448 12.24 -7.55 -49.64
N GLY A 449 12.54 -6.26 -49.82
CA GLY A 449 13.06 -5.62 -51.02
C GLY A 449 13.14 -4.10 -50.74
N GLY A 450 14.14 -3.34 -51.17
CA GLY A 450 15.18 -3.59 -52.17
C GLY A 450 15.35 -2.32 -53.00
N ARG A 451 16.09 -1.32 -52.48
CA ARG A 451 16.33 -0.02 -53.14
C ARG A 451 17.76 0.06 -53.69
N PRO A 452 17.96 0.50 -54.96
CA PRO A 452 19.23 1.04 -55.43
C PRO A 452 19.27 2.58 -55.34
N ALA A 453 20.45 3.17 -55.57
CA ALA A 453 20.74 4.59 -55.36
C ALA A 453 21.51 5.23 -56.53
N ALA A 454 21.33 6.55 -56.70
CA ALA A 454 22.23 7.54 -57.34
C ALA A 454 21.58 8.94 -57.10
N ALA A 455 22.23 9.94 -56.50
CA ALA A 455 23.29 10.84 -57.04
C ALA A 455 22.75 11.72 -58.21
N THR A 456 22.95 13.05 -58.27
CA THR A 456 24.05 13.91 -57.79
C THR A 456 23.64 15.34 -57.35
N ALA A 457 24.60 16.06 -56.75
CA ALA A 457 24.51 17.41 -56.16
C ALA A 457 24.28 18.60 -57.11
N THR A 458 23.97 19.77 -56.53
CA THR A 458 24.66 21.06 -56.76
C THR A 458 24.45 21.97 -55.53
N ALA A 459 25.41 22.85 -55.21
CA ALA A 459 25.38 23.75 -54.04
C ALA A 459 25.65 25.22 -54.45
N ALA A 460 25.15 26.20 -53.66
CA ALA A 460 25.92 27.39 -53.19
C ALA A 460 25.04 28.55 -52.62
N SER A 461 25.28 28.89 -51.35
CA SER A 461 25.51 30.25 -50.77
C SER A 461 24.81 31.52 -51.32
N GLY A 462 24.24 32.35 -50.42
CA GLY A 462 24.06 33.79 -50.72
C GLY A 462 23.20 34.70 -49.80
N LYS A 463 23.74 35.12 -48.64
CA LYS A 463 23.52 36.38 -47.86
C LYS A 463 22.14 37.11 -47.72
N SER A 464 21.90 37.50 -46.45
CA SER A 464 21.00 38.55 -45.91
C SER A 464 21.11 39.96 -46.52
N ILE A 465 19.99 40.71 -46.58
CA ILE A 465 19.88 42.16 -46.26
C ILE A 465 18.52 42.50 -45.59
N TYR A 466 18.58 43.41 -44.60
CA TYR A 466 17.58 44.22 -43.87
C TYR A 466 16.12 44.41 -44.35
N GLY A 467 15.23 44.59 -43.36
CA GLY A 467 14.00 45.40 -43.43
C GLY A 467 13.35 45.60 -42.04
N SER A 468 13.21 46.84 -41.55
CA SER A 468 12.72 47.13 -40.17
C SER A 468 11.45 47.99 -40.11
N SER A 469 10.53 47.62 -39.22
CA SER A 469 9.51 48.48 -38.60
C SER A 469 8.86 47.66 -37.46
N ALA A 470 8.91 47.98 -36.17
CA ALA A 470 8.66 49.22 -35.41
C ALA A 470 7.26 49.26 -34.76
N SER A 471 7.27 49.30 -33.42
CA SER A 471 6.26 49.84 -32.47
C SER A 471 4.83 49.27 -32.39
N LYS A 472 4.54 48.65 -31.23
CA LYS A 472 3.40 48.80 -30.29
C LYS A 472 3.24 47.48 -29.52
N GLU A 473 3.51 47.34 -28.21
CA GLU A 473 3.13 48.16 -27.05
C GLU A 473 1.63 48.47 -27.00
N ASP A 474 0.91 47.70 -26.18
CA ASP A 474 -0.30 48.10 -25.46
C ASP A 474 -0.29 47.40 -24.08
N ASP A 475 -0.34 48.21 -23.03
CA ASP A 475 -0.50 47.82 -21.61
C ASP A 475 -1.84 47.12 -21.37
N TRP A 476 -1.89 46.25 -20.34
CA TRP A 476 -3.04 46.14 -19.43
C TRP A 476 -2.59 45.70 -18.04
N GLU A 477 -2.52 46.65 -17.10
CA GLU A 477 -2.45 46.37 -15.66
C GLU A 477 -3.87 46.22 -15.04
N GLU A 478 -3.90 45.43 -13.96
CA GLU A 478 -4.74 45.58 -12.76
C GLU A 478 -6.29 45.63 -12.86
N PHE A 479 -6.93 44.56 -12.36
CA PHE A 479 -7.99 44.61 -11.33
C PHE A 479 -8.10 43.28 -10.56
#